data_AF-A0A564G1C0-F1
#
_entry.id   AF-A0A564G1C0-F1
#
_cell.length_a   1.000
_cell.length_b   1.000
_cell.length_c   1.000
_cell.angle_alpha   90.00
_cell.angle_beta   90.00
_cell.angle_gamma   90.00
#
_symmetry.space_group_name_H-M   'P 1'
#
loop_
_entity.id
_entity.type
_entity.pdbx_description
1 polymer ?
#
loop_
_entity_poly.entity_id
_entity_poly.type
_entity_poly.pdbx_seq_one_letter_code
_entity_poly.pdbx_strand_id
1 'polypeptide(L)'
;MAAVDESSATAPGGESLGTSVIKAKRGKHDKDQANGAGRRIRPPGAKSVGWALVQAARLHRARIGDRLAALNLFAGQEQVVQALAAAGTMTMGDLAATLCVRPPTASKTISRLAALGVVERRAEAGDGRIVRVRLTEAGLAKAEAIERLWDEVEAEVLDGFDSKDRRRLRKLLRRAARNLADAAGVSGHDSEADGEEIEAEEDEIEAGPTGATHLV
;
A
#
# COMPACT_ATOMS: atom_id res chain seq x y z
N MET A 1 30.35 -18.60 -49.37
CA MET A 1 30.44 -19.69 -50.36
C MET A 1 29.10 -20.42 -50.31
N ALA A 2 28.31 -20.30 -51.39
CA ALA A 2 27.00 -20.95 -51.71
C ALA A 2 25.82 -20.64 -50.74
N ALA A 3 24.70 -19.99 -51.09
CA ALA A 3 23.79 -20.07 -52.26
C ALA A 3 23.14 -21.48 -52.35
N VAL A 4 21.86 -21.77 -52.60
CA VAL A 4 20.64 -21.16 -53.18
C VAL A 4 19.48 -22.07 -52.65
N ASP A 5 18.17 -21.75 -52.58
CA ASP A 5 17.15 -21.77 -53.65
C ASP A 5 15.79 -21.82 -52.90
N GLU A 6 14.82 -20.90 -52.97
CA GLU A 6 13.93 -20.44 -54.07
C GLU A 6 12.73 -21.37 -54.39
N SER A 7 11.63 -20.74 -54.82
CA SER A 7 10.37 -21.28 -55.38
C SER A 7 9.15 -21.29 -54.43
N SER A 8 8.26 -20.29 -54.46
CA SER A 8 7.16 -20.02 -55.44
C SER A 8 5.97 -21.02 -55.29
N ALA A 9 4.68 -20.73 -55.47
CA ALA A 9 3.92 -19.69 -56.16
C ALA A 9 2.44 -19.78 -55.64
N THR A 10 1.71 -18.68 -55.43
CA THR A 10 0.69 -18.09 -56.34
C THR A 10 -0.71 -18.74 -56.31
N ALA A 11 -1.71 -17.90 -56.00
CA ALA A 11 -3.16 -18.12 -56.09
C ALA A 11 -3.67 -18.26 -57.54
N PRO A 12 -4.92 -18.70 -57.78
CA PRO A 12 -6.06 -17.75 -57.99
C PRO A 12 -7.38 -18.34 -57.41
N GLY A 13 -8.56 -17.72 -57.31
CA GLY A 13 -9.21 -16.55 -57.91
C GLY A 13 -10.70 -16.91 -58.16
N GLY A 14 -11.62 -15.94 -57.99
CA GLY A 14 -13.03 -15.99 -58.46
C GLY A 14 -14.04 -16.64 -57.49
N GLU A 15 -15.31 -16.23 -57.34
CA GLU A 15 -16.14 -15.24 -58.03
C GLU A 15 -17.31 -14.79 -57.11
N SER A 16 -17.85 -13.63 -57.47
CA SER A 16 -19.07 -12.94 -57.04
C SER A 16 -20.34 -13.80 -56.93
N LEU A 17 -21.27 -13.41 -56.05
CA LEU A 17 -22.66 -13.04 -56.41
C LEU A 17 -23.46 -12.66 -55.15
N GLY A 18 -24.00 -11.44 -55.15
CA GLY A 18 -24.93 -10.98 -54.13
C GLY A 18 -26.35 -11.53 -54.33
N THR A 19 -27.15 -11.57 -53.27
CA THR A 19 -28.61 -11.46 -53.39
C THR A 19 -29.27 -11.12 -52.05
N SER A 20 -30.09 -10.06 -52.09
CA SER A 20 -31.37 -9.86 -51.42
C SER A 20 -31.53 -10.04 -49.90
N VAL A 21 -31.61 -8.88 -49.26
CA VAL A 21 -32.73 -8.42 -48.40
C VAL A 21 -33.77 -9.50 -48.02
N ILE A 22 -33.76 -9.94 -46.75
CA ILE A 22 -34.98 -10.32 -46.01
C ILE A 22 -34.89 -9.74 -44.60
N LYS A 23 -35.80 -8.81 -44.31
CA LYS A 23 -36.02 -8.16 -43.01
C LYS A 23 -36.78 -9.14 -42.11
N ALA A 24 -36.07 -9.98 -41.36
CA ALA A 24 -36.69 -10.89 -40.38
C ALA A 24 -36.78 -10.21 -39.00
N LYS A 25 -38.02 -9.85 -38.65
CA LYS A 25 -38.47 -9.36 -37.35
C LYS A 25 -38.24 -10.45 -36.29
N ARG A 26 -37.11 -10.43 -35.59
CA ARG A 26 -36.88 -11.33 -34.45
C ARG A 26 -37.66 -10.86 -33.23
N GLY A 27 -38.53 -11.75 -32.78
CA GLY A 27 -39.43 -11.56 -31.66
C GLY A 27 -38.69 -11.21 -30.37
N LYS A 28 -39.28 -10.25 -29.67
CA LYS A 28 -39.19 -10.04 -28.24
C LYS A 28 -39.59 -11.34 -27.54
N HIS A 29 -38.65 -12.21 -27.17
CA HIS A 29 -38.76 -13.24 -26.13
C HIS A 29 -37.44 -14.03 -26.10
N ASP A 30 -36.42 -13.48 -25.44
CA ASP A 30 -35.36 -14.29 -24.84
C ASP A 30 -34.76 -13.51 -23.68
N LYS A 31 -35.48 -13.55 -22.55
CA LYS A 31 -35.10 -12.85 -21.31
C LYS A 31 -35.17 -13.77 -20.10
N ASP A 32 -34.95 -15.08 -20.29
CA ASP A 32 -35.11 -16.06 -19.20
C ASP A 32 -33.91 -16.99 -19.00
N GLN A 33 -32.71 -16.62 -19.45
CA GLN A 33 -31.49 -17.40 -19.20
C GLN A 33 -30.32 -16.54 -18.72
N ALA A 34 -30.46 -15.96 -17.53
CA ALA A 34 -29.33 -15.47 -16.73
C ALA A 34 -29.71 -15.41 -15.25
N ASN A 35 -30.11 -16.53 -14.63
CA ASN A 35 -30.39 -16.57 -13.20
C ASN A 35 -29.63 -17.74 -12.53
N GLY A 36 -28.30 -17.61 -12.51
CA GLY A 36 -27.38 -18.52 -11.83
C GLY A 36 -26.27 -17.81 -11.04
N ALA A 37 -26.38 -16.50 -10.82
CA ALA A 37 -25.48 -15.79 -9.92
C ALA A 37 -26.10 -15.83 -8.52
N GLY A 38 -25.58 -16.72 -7.66
CA GLY A 38 -25.98 -16.80 -6.26
C GLY A 38 -26.05 -15.39 -5.66
N ARG A 39 -27.19 -15.04 -5.05
CA ARG A 39 -27.38 -13.72 -4.41
C ARG A 39 -26.17 -13.46 -3.53
N ARG A 40 -25.29 -12.53 -3.95
CA ARG A 40 -24.20 -12.06 -3.09
C ARG A 40 -24.87 -11.50 -1.85
N ILE A 41 -24.79 -12.22 -0.73
CA ILE A 41 -25.32 -11.78 0.54
C ILE A 41 -24.61 -10.46 0.84
N ARG A 42 -25.35 -9.35 0.83
CA ARG A 42 -24.80 -8.06 1.18
C ARG A 42 -24.50 -8.10 2.68
N PRO A 43 -23.26 -7.85 3.12
CA PRO A 43 -22.96 -7.82 4.53
C PRO A 43 -23.79 -6.72 5.21
N PRO A 44 -24.21 -6.91 6.48
CA PRO A 44 -24.91 -5.88 7.24
C PRO A 44 -24.12 -4.56 7.21
N GLY A 45 -24.81 -3.44 6.97
CA GLY A 45 -24.18 -2.13 6.96
C GLY A 45 -23.30 -1.82 5.74
N ALA A 46 -23.49 -2.49 4.59
CA ALA A 46 -22.69 -2.25 3.37
C ALA A 46 -22.66 -0.79 2.86
N LYS A 47 -23.60 0.08 3.28
CA LYS A 47 -23.60 1.52 2.99
C LYS A 47 -23.00 2.38 4.11
N SER A 48 -22.61 1.78 5.21
CA SER A 48 -22.07 2.48 6.38
C SER A 48 -20.60 2.79 6.20
N VAL A 49 -20.18 3.93 6.76
CA VAL A 49 -18.76 4.31 6.84
C VAL A 49 -17.95 3.26 7.60
N GLY A 50 -18.51 2.67 8.67
CA GLY A 50 -17.84 1.63 9.44
C GLY A 50 -17.52 0.38 8.63
N TRP A 51 -18.43 -0.04 7.74
CA TRP A 51 -18.16 -1.16 6.84
C TRP A 51 -17.07 -0.82 5.82
N ALA A 52 -17.12 0.36 5.22
CA ALA A 52 -16.10 0.81 4.27
C ALA A 52 -14.70 0.88 4.93
N LEU A 53 -14.62 1.42 6.15
CA LEU A 53 -13.40 1.47 6.95
C LEU A 53 -12.81 0.07 7.18
N VAL A 54 -13.63 -0.88 7.64
CA VAL A 54 -13.18 -2.26 7.89
C VAL A 54 -12.72 -2.95 6.59
N GLN A 55 -13.41 -2.73 5.47
CA GLN A 55 -12.98 -3.29 4.19
C GLN A 55 -11.66 -2.69 3.71
N ALA A 56 -11.51 -1.36 3.77
CA ALA A 56 -10.27 -0.69 3.41
C ALA A 56 -9.10 -1.16 4.28
N ALA A 57 -9.28 -1.18 5.60
CA ALA A 57 -8.25 -1.65 6.54
C ALA A 57 -7.85 -3.12 6.29
N ARG A 58 -8.83 -3.99 5.99
CA ARG A 58 -8.57 -5.39 5.68
C ARG A 58 -7.77 -5.56 4.38
N LEU A 59 -8.16 -4.86 3.32
CA LEU A 59 -7.46 -4.91 2.03
C LEU A 59 -6.06 -4.32 2.13
N HIS A 60 -5.92 -3.18 2.81
CA HIS A 60 -4.64 -2.56 3.10
C HIS A 60 -3.72 -3.54 3.86
N ARG A 61 -4.21 -4.16 4.94
CA ARG A 61 -3.42 -5.14 5.71
C ARG A 61 -3.01 -6.36 4.88
N ALA A 62 -3.90 -6.86 4.03
CA ALA A 62 -3.58 -7.97 3.13
C ALA A 62 -2.49 -7.56 2.14
N ARG A 63 -2.61 -6.38 1.54
CA ARG A 63 -1.64 -5.85 0.57
C ARG A 63 -0.25 -5.66 1.19
N ILE A 64 -0.18 -5.07 2.38
CA ILE A 64 1.08 -4.97 3.15
C ILE A 64 1.66 -6.36 3.44
N GLY A 65 0.81 -7.31 3.86
CA GLY A 65 1.24 -8.68 4.13
C GLY A 65 1.87 -9.36 2.90
N ASP A 66 1.27 -9.21 1.73
CA ASP A 66 1.79 -9.76 0.46
C ASP A 66 3.15 -9.13 0.10
N ARG A 67 3.28 -7.82 0.27
CA ARG A 67 4.54 -7.11 -0.01
C ARG A 67 5.64 -7.47 0.98
N LEU A 68 5.33 -7.60 2.27
CA LEU A 68 6.28 -8.05 3.29
C LEU A 68 6.74 -9.50 3.05
N ALA A 69 5.85 -10.37 2.59
CA ALA A 69 6.19 -11.75 2.25
C ALA A 69 7.24 -11.81 1.11
N ALA A 70 7.18 -10.89 0.14
CA ALA A 70 8.21 -10.76 -0.90
C ALA A 70 9.59 -10.37 -0.34
N LEU A 71 9.62 -9.72 0.83
CA LEU A 71 10.85 -9.41 1.57
C LEU A 71 11.27 -10.53 2.54
N ASN A 72 10.61 -11.69 2.52
CA ASN A 72 10.78 -12.78 3.49
C ASN A 72 10.53 -12.33 4.94
N LEU A 73 9.57 -11.43 5.14
CA LEU A 73 9.14 -10.96 6.46
C LEU A 73 7.67 -11.33 6.68
N PHE A 74 7.37 -11.78 7.90
CA PHE A 74 6.01 -11.97 8.37
C PHE A 74 5.48 -10.69 9.00
N ALA A 75 4.17 -10.46 8.92
CA ALA A 75 3.52 -9.33 9.59
C ALA A 75 3.85 -9.28 11.09
N GLY A 76 4.17 -8.08 11.58
CA GLY A 76 4.69 -7.81 12.92
C GLY A 76 6.23 -7.87 13.02
N GLN A 77 6.94 -8.46 12.06
CA GLN A 77 8.42 -8.45 12.07
C GLN A 77 8.99 -7.13 11.56
N GLU A 78 8.30 -6.48 10.62
CA GLU A 78 8.63 -5.16 10.10
C GLU A 78 8.74 -4.12 11.22
N GLN A 79 7.91 -4.22 12.26
CA GLN A 79 7.94 -3.30 13.39
C GLN A 79 9.25 -3.37 14.17
N VAL A 80 9.84 -4.57 14.31
CA VAL A 80 11.17 -4.74 14.92
C VAL A 80 12.23 -4.07 14.07
N VAL A 81 12.15 -4.26 12.76
CA VAL A 81 13.12 -3.71 11.81
C VAL A 81 13.06 -2.18 11.81
N GLN A 82 11.86 -1.61 11.74
CA GLN A 82 11.65 -0.16 11.77
C GLN A 82 12.07 0.46 13.11
N ALA A 83 11.73 -0.18 14.24
CA ALA A 83 12.15 0.30 15.57
C ALA A 83 13.68 0.34 15.69
N LEU A 84 14.37 -0.70 15.23
CA LEU A 84 15.83 -0.74 15.24
C LEU A 84 16.46 0.19 14.20
N ALA A 85 15.81 0.45 13.06
CA ALA A 85 16.29 1.42 12.08
C ALA A 85 16.27 2.84 12.67
N ALA A 86 15.22 3.19 13.41
CA ALA A 86 15.08 4.50 14.04
C ALA A 86 15.98 4.68 15.28
N ALA A 87 16.08 3.67 16.15
CA ALA A 87 16.81 3.76 17.42
C ALA A 87 18.24 3.17 17.38
N GLY A 88 18.61 2.50 16.29
CA GLY A 88 19.90 1.84 16.09
C GLY A 88 20.04 0.53 16.87
N THR A 89 20.26 0.61 18.18
CA THR A 89 20.47 -0.56 19.05
C THR A 89 19.57 -0.49 20.27
N MET A 90 18.83 -1.57 20.54
CA MET A 90 17.85 -1.64 21.63
C MET A 90 18.04 -2.88 22.47
N THR A 91 17.64 -2.84 23.75
CA THR A 91 17.59 -4.06 24.57
C THR A 91 16.37 -4.91 24.22
N MET A 92 16.38 -6.18 24.64
CA MET A 92 15.20 -7.05 24.51
C MET A 92 13.97 -6.49 25.24
N GLY A 93 14.18 -5.79 26.37
CA GLY A 93 13.12 -5.16 27.15
C GLY A 93 12.51 -3.98 26.40
N ASP A 94 13.36 -3.11 25.84
CA ASP A 94 12.92 -1.96 25.04
C ASP A 94 12.12 -2.42 23.83
N LEU A 95 12.61 -3.43 23.11
CA LEU A 95 11.87 -4.00 21.97
C LEU A 95 10.50 -4.56 22.37
N ALA A 96 10.39 -5.24 23.51
CA ALA A 96 9.10 -5.72 23.99
C ALA A 96 8.12 -4.57 24.31
N ALA A 97 8.62 -3.50 24.93
CA ALA A 97 7.84 -2.31 25.25
C ALA A 97 7.39 -1.57 23.98
N THR A 98 8.31 -1.27 23.07
CA THR A 98 8.02 -0.58 21.80
C THR A 98 7.00 -1.33 20.95
N LEU A 99 7.07 -2.66 20.91
CA LEU A 99 6.13 -3.50 20.15
C LEU A 99 4.82 -3.74 20.91
N CYS A 100 4.71 -3.30 22.17
CA CYS A 100 3.58 -3.57 23.05
C CYS A 100 3.24 -5.08 23.16
N VAL A 101 4.26 -5.93 23.19
CA VAL A 101 4.12 -7.39 23.32
C VAL A 101 4.79 -7.91 24.58
N ARG A 102 4.38 -9.10 25.02
CA ARG A 102 5.05 -9.77 26.13
C ARG A 102 6.48 -10.17 25.76
N PRO A 103 7.45 -10.14 26.69
CA PRO A 103 8.86 -10.47 26.41
C PRO A 103 9.09 -11.82 25.71
N PRO A 104 8.37 -12.92 26.02
CA PRO A 104 8.52 -14.19 25.28
C PRO A 104 8.15 -14.06 23.79
N THR A 105 7.16 -13.22 23.46
CA THR A 105 6.75 -12.96 22.08
C THR A 105 7.83 -12.18 21.34
N ALA A 106 8.35 -11.10 21.94
CA ALA A 106 9.46 -10.34 21.37
C ALA A 106 10.68 -11.23 21.14
N SER A 107 11.05 -12.06 22.12
CA SER A 107 12.16 -13.01 22.02
C SER A 107 12.02 -13.99 20.85
N LYS A 108 10.81 -14.54 20.64
CA LYS A 108 10.53 -15.44 19.51
C LYS A 108 10.65 -14.72 18.17
N THR A 109 10.12 -13.50 18.06
CA THR A 109 10.21 -12.69 16.84
C THR A 109 11.66 -12.33 16.51
N ILE A 110 12.41 -11.84 17.49
CA ILE A 110 13.83 -11.45 17.34
C ILE A 110 14.69 -12.67 17.00
N SER A 111 14.43 -13.82 17.61
CA SER A 111 15.17 -15.05 17.30
C SER A 111 14.97 -15.50 15.86
N ARG A 112 13.76 -15.36 15.31
CA ARG A 112 13.49 -15.64 13.89
C ARG A 112 14.20 -14.66 12.97
N LEU A 113 14.16 -13.36 13.29
CA LEU A 113 14.88 -12.33 12.53
C LEU A 113 16.40 -12.56 12.57
N ALA A 114 16.94 -13.02 13.69
CA ALA A 114 18.35 -13.39 13.81
C ALA A 114 18.70 -14.60 12.93
N ALA A 115 17.83 -15.61 12.90
CA ALA A 115 18.00 -16.78 12.02
C ALA A 115 17.93 -16.41 10.52
N LEU A 116 17.20 -15.36 10.18
CA LEU A 116 17.13 -14.79 8.83
C LEU A 116 18.31 -13.83 8.51
N GLY A 117 19.23 -13.61 9.46
CA GLY A 117 20.36 -12.69 9.30
C GLY A 117 19.98 -11.22 9.25
N VAL A 118 18.76 -10.86 9.67
CA VAL A 118 18.23 -9.47 9.66
C VAL A 118 18.71 -8.68 10.87
N VAL A 119 18.83 -9.34 12.01
CA VAL A 119 19.32 -8.73 13.25
C VAL A 119 20.45 -9.57 13.83
N GLU A 120 21.31 -8.93 14.60
CA GLU A 120 22.28 -9.63 15.44
C GLU A 120 22.08 -9.29 16.92
N ARG A 121 22.39 -10.26 17.78
CA ARG A 121 22.31 -10.14 19.24
C ARG A 121 23.72 -10.09 19.80
N ARG A 122 24.00 -9.11 20.66
CA ARG A 122 25.28 -8.99 21.37
C ARG A 122 25.03 -8.76 22.85
N ALA A 123 25.78 -9.48 23.68
CA ALA A 123 25.84 -9.19 25.11
C ALA A 123 26.48 -7.81 25.31
N GLU A 124 25.96 -7.04 26.26
CA GLU A 124 26.49 -5.72 26.58
C GLU A 124 27.86 -5.83 27.26
N ALA A 125 28.78 -4.94 26.89
CA ALA A 125 30.09 -4.88 27.53
C ALA A 125 29.93 -4.35 28.96
N GLY A 126 30.15 -5.22 29.95
CA GLY A 126 30.07 -4.88 31.38
C GLY A 126 28.98 -5.62 32.14
N ASP A 127 27.87 -5.98 31.47
CA ASP A 127 26.85 -6.87 32.03
C ASP A 127 26.33 -7.86 30.98
N GLY A 128 26.84 -9.09 31.05
CA GLY A 128 26.45 -10.18 30.14
C GLY A 128 24.99 -10.65 30.30
N ARG A 129 24.25 -10.13 31.29
CA ARG A 129 22.82 -10.38 31.44
C ARG A 129 21.97 -9.51 30.51
N ILE A 130 22.52 -8.41 30.02
CA ILE A 130 21.83 -7.51 29.09
C ILE A 130 22.18 -7.90 27.65
N VAL A 131 21.14 -8.20 26.87
CA VAL A 131 21.26 -8.51 25.45
C VAL A 131 20.74 -7.32 24.64
N ARG A 132 21.61 -6.79 23.79
CA ARG A 132 21.29 -5.76 22.82
C ARG A 132 21.10 -6.37 21.44
N VAL A 133 20.19 -5.77 20.68
CA VAL A 133 19.82 -6.17 19.34
C VAL A 133 20.05 -4.97 18.42
N ARG A 134 20.61 -5.22 17.24
CA ARG A 134 20.76 -4.23 16.18
C ARG A 134 20.54 -4.85 14.82
N LEU A 135 20.26 -4.02 13.81
CA LEU A 135 20.19 -4.47 12.43
C LEU A 135 21.58 -4.87 11.91
N THR A 136 21.60 -5.91 11.09
CA THR A 136 22.74 -6.20 10.21
C THR A 136 22.66 -5.32 8.97
N GLU A 137 23.66 -5.39 8.10
CA GLU A 137 23.60 -4.76 6.77
C GLU A 137 22.39 -5.24 5.95
N ALA A 138 22.12 -6.56 5.98
CA ALA A 138 20.92 -7.12 5.35
C ALA A 138 19.62 -6.61 6.02
N GLY A 139 19.66 -6.34 7.33
CA GLY A 139 18.54 -5.73 8.05
C GLY A 139 18.30 -4.28 7.68
N LEU A 140 19.35 -3.49 7.49
CA LEU A 140 19.25 -2.10 7.02
C LEU A 140 18.66 -2.05 5.61
N ALA A 141 19.13 -2.88 4.69
CA ALA A 141 18.56 -2.97 3.34
C ALA A 141 17.06 -3.36 3.36
N LYS A 142 16.64 -4.20 4.32
CA LYS A 142 15.22 -4.51 4.52
C LYS A 142 14.44 -3.34 5.11
N ALA A 143 15.03 -2.53 6.00
CA ALA A 143 14.37 -1.34 6.54
C ALA A 143 14.03 -0.35 5.42
N GLU A 144 14.98 -0.06 4.53
CA GLU A 144 14.74 0.80 3.37
C GLU A 144 13.70 0.20 2.41
N ALA A 145 13.70 -1.12 2.22
CA ALA A 145 12.69 -1.79 1.39
C ALA A 145 11.30 -1.74 2.02
N ILE A 146 11.20 -1.77 3.35
CA ILE A 146 9.93 -1.58 4.07
C ILE A 146 9.43 -0.14 3.91
N GLU A 147 10.29 0.86 3.99
CA GLU A 147 9.91 2.28 3.75
C GLU A 147 9.33 2.47 2.35
N ARG A 148 10.02 1.99 1.31
CA ARG A 148 9.51 2.02 -0.07
C ARG A 148 8.18 1.29 -0.23
N LEU A 149 8.04 0.14 0.44
CA LEU A 149 6.80 -0.63 0.44
C LEU A 149 5.62 0.18 1.00
N TRP A 150 5.83 0.96 2.07
CA TRP A 150 4.79 1.83 2.61
C TRP A 150 4.38 2.90 1.61
N ASP A 151 5.35 3.56 0.97
CA ASP A 151 5.08 4.58 -0.05
C ASP A 151 4.32 4.01 -1.25
N GLU A 152 4.70 2.82 -1.72
CA GLU A 152 4.04 2.12 -2.82
C GLU A 152 2.58 1.78 -2.48
N VAL A 153 2.33 1.25 -1.28
CA VAL A 153 0.96 0.90 -0.87
C VAL A 153 0.12 2.14 -0.60
N GLU A 154 0.71 3.21 -0.06
CA GLU A 154 0.02 4.50 0.09
C GLU A 154 -0.38 5.06 -1.27
N ALA A 155 0.51 5.00 -2.27
CA ALA A 155 0.19 5.41 -3.63
C ALA A 155 -0.96 4.58 -4.24
N GLU A 156 -1.01 3.27 -3.98
CA GLU A 156 -2.11 2.40 -4.41
C GLU A 156 -3.44 2.75 -3.70
N VAL A 157 -3.40 3.09 -2.40
CA VAL A 157 -4.59 3.49 -1.64
C VAL A 157 -5.16 4.81 -2.16
N LEU A 158 -4.30 5.73 -2.58
CA LEU A 158 -4.64 7.09 -3.01
C LEU A 158 -4.71 7.27 -4.53
N ASP A 159 -4.67 6.18 -5.29
CA ASP A 159 -4.83 6.24 -6.74
C ASP A 159 -6.18 6.87 -7.11
N GLY A 160 -6.15 7.86 -8.01
CA GLY A 160 -7.31 8.66 -8.38
C GLY A 160 -7.74 9.75 -7.38
N PHE A 161 -7.05 9.92 -6.24
CA PHE A 161 -7.32 11.01 -5.29
C PHE A 161 -6.45 12.24 -5.58
N ASP A 162 -7.05 13.42 -5.62
CA ASP A 162 -6.32 14.68 -5.67
C ASP A 162 -5.75 15.08 -4.28
N SER A 163 -4.91 16.13 -4.24
CA SER A 163 -4.24 16.54 -2.99
C SER A 163 -5.22 17.02 -1.90
N LYS A 164 -6.37 17.59 -2.28
CA LYS A 164 -7.40 18.07 -1.35
C LYS A 164 -8.13 16.90 -0.72
N ASP A 165 -8.51 15.91 -1.52
CA ASP A 165 -9.18 14.70 -1.08
C ASP A 165 -8.27 13.84 -0.20
N ARG A 166 -6.97 13.73 -0.52
CA ARG A 166 -5.97 13.06 0.34
C ARG A 166 -5.92 13.69 1.74
N ARG A 167 -5.74 15.02 1.81
CA ARG A 167 -5.73 15.75 3.10
C ARG A 167 -7.04 15.59 3.86
N ARG A 168 -8.17 15.68 3.15
CA ARG A 168 -9.50 15.51 3.75
C ARG A 168 -9.70 14.11 4.31
N LEU A 169 -9.32 13.07 3.58
CA LEU A 169 -9.39 11.68 4.02
C LEU A 169 -8.57 11.46 5.29
N ARG A 170 -7.29 11.89 5.29
CA ARG A 170 -6.39 11.82 6.47
C ARG A 170 -7.04 12.48 7.69
N LYS A 171 -7.58 13.71 7.54
CA LYS A 171 -8.26 14.45 8.62
C LYS A 171 -9.49 13.72 9.16
N LEU A 172 -10.33 13.17 8.27
CA LEU A 172 -11.55 12.46 8.67
C LEU A 172 -11.25 11.13 9.36
N LEU A 173 -10.27 10.36 8.88
CA LEU A 173 -9.83 9.12 9.51
C LEU A 173 -9.23 9.38 10.89
N ARG A 174 -8.36 10.39 11.05
CA ARG A 174 -7.82 10.80 12.36
C ARG A 174 -8.94 11.19 13.34
N ARG A 175 -9.94 11.94 12.88
CA ARG A 175 -11.11 12.28 13.71
C ARG A 175 -11.92 11.06 14.11
N ALA A 176 -12.15 10.12 13.19
CA ALA A 176 -12.85 8.88 13.50
C ALA A 176 -12.08 8.02 14.51
N ALA A 177 -10.75 7.93 14.37
CA ALA A 177 -9.88 7.21 15.31
C ALA A 177 -9.95 7.82 16.72
N ARG A 178 -9.88 9.16 16.85
CA ARG A 178 -10.04 9.84 18.15
C ARG A 178 -11.39 9.55 18.80
N ASN A 179 -12.48 9.69 18.04
CA ASN A 179 -13.82 9.38 18.57
C ASN A 179 -13.92 7.94 19.11
N LEU A 180 -13.25 6.97 18.47
CA LEU A 180 -13.21 5.58 18.92
C LEU A 180 -12.33 5.41 20.17
N ALA A 181 -11.19 6.07 20.23
CA ALA A 181 -10.28 6.04 21.37
C ALA A 181 -10.97 6.62 22.63
N ASP A 182 -11.64 7.77 22.49
CA ASP A 182 -12.40 8.42 23.56
C ASP A 182 -13.53 7.51 24.06
N ALA A 183 -14.29 6.91 23.15
CA ALA A 183 -15.37 5.98 23.49
C ALA A 183 -14.87 4.70 24.17
N ALA A 184 -13.65 4.26 23.87
CA ALA A 184 -13.02 3.10 24.48
C ALA A 184 -12.25 3.41 25.78
N GLY A 185 -12.12 4.69 26.15
CA GLY A 185 -11.32 5.12 27.30
C GLY A 185 -9.81 4.91 27.13
N VAL A 186 -9.33 4.87 25.89
CA VAL A 186 -7.90 4.67 25.57
C VAL A 186 -7.27 6.04 25.26
N SER A 187 -6.58 6.63 26.22
CA SER A 187 -5.77 7.84 26.01
C SER A 187 -4.38 7.42 25.51
N GLY A 188 -3.99 7.78 24.28
CA GLY A 188 -2.64 7.51 23.78
C GLY A 188 -2.45 7.42 22.26
N HIS A 189 -3.44 7.82 21.44
CA HIS A 189 -3.27 7.91 19.99
C HIS A 189 -2.97 9.34 19.53
N ASP A 190 -2.04 10.01 20.22
CA ASP A 190 -1.37 11.17 19.65
C ASP A 190 -0.19 10.64 18.85
N SER A 191 -0.39 10.35 17.56
CA SER A 191 0.76 10.23 16.68
C SER A 191 1.35 11.64 16.55
N GLU A 192 2.32 11.99 17.38
CA GLU A 192 3.22 13.12 17.19
C GLU A 192 4.09 12.88 15.94
N ALA A 193 3.44 12.90 14.78
CA ALA A 193 4.05 12.85 13.47
C ALA A 193 3.34 13.88 12.59
N ASP A 194 3.26 15.12 13.08
CA ASP A 194 3.00 16.30 12.27
C ASP A 194 3.94 17.39 12.83
N GLY A 195 5.23 17.31 12.48
CA GLY A 195 6.06 18.51 12.44
C GLY A 195 5.46 19.41 11.36
N GLU A 196 5.09 20.63 11.75
CA GLU A 196 4.62 21.75 10.94
C GLU A 196 4.72 21.55 9.41
N GLU A 197 3.61 21.14 8.77
CA GLU A 197 3.42 21.43 7.34
C GLU A 197 3.25 22.95 7.24
N ILE A 198 4.33 23.64 6.85
CA ILE A 198 4.35 25.07 6.52
C ILE A 198 3.16 25.36 5.60
N GLU A 199 2.25 26.21 6.08
CA GLU A 199 1.24 26.84 5.24
C GLU A 199 1.98 27.68 4.19
N ALA A 200 2.21 27.10 3.02
CA ALA A 200 2.53 27.90 1.85
C ALA A 200 1.23 28.62 1.46
N GLU A 201 1.05 29.82 2.00
CA GLU A 201 0.24 30.87 1.40
C GLU A 201 0.77 31.06 -0.04
N GLU A 202 0.08 30.48 -1.00
CA GLU A 202 0.19 30.89 -2.40
C GLU A 202 -0.49 32.25 -2.50
N ASP A 203 0.26 33.31 -2.18
CA ASP A 203 -0.15 34.67 -2.51
C ASP A 203 -0.20 34.82 -4.03
N GLU A 204 -1.36 35.24 -4.50
CA GLU A 204 -1.67 35.61 -5.87
C GLU A 204 -0.62 36.60 -6.40
N ILE A 205 0.30 36.14 -7.25
CA ILE A 205 0.94 37.06 -8.21
C ILE A 205 -0.05 37.22 -9.36
N GLU A 206 -0.94 38.18 -9.19
CA GLU A 206 -1.82 38.72 -10.21
C GLU A 206 -0.99 39.13 -11.43
N ALA A 207 -1.12 38.35 -12.50
CA ALA A 207 -0.57 38.68 -13.80
C ALA A 207 -1.42 39.76 -14.47
N GLY A 208 -0.83 40.93 -14.75
CA GLY A 208 -1.39 41.90 -15.67
C GLY A 208 -0.52 43.17 -15.84
N PRO A 209 -0.55 43.82 -17.01
CA PRO A 209 -0.34 43.25 -18.33
C PRO A 209 0.91 43.86 -19.02
N THR A 210 1.43 43.10 -19.96
CA THR A 210 2.38 43.53 -20.99
C THR A 210 1.75 44.65 -21.84
N GLY A 211 2.46 45.76 -22.03
CA GLY A 211 1.99 46.82 -22.94
C GLY A 211 2.92 48.03 -23.08
N ALA A 212 3.80 47.97 -24.08
CA ALA A 212 4.11 49.06 -25.03
C ALA A 212 4.98 50.28 -24.61
N THR A 213 6.15 50.34 -25.27
CA THR A 213 6.56 51.45 -26.17
C THR A 213 7.10 52.77 -25.57
N HIS A 214 8.42 52.99 -25.66
CA HIS A 214 9.12 54.05 -26.46
C HIS A 214 10.62 54.09 -26.07
N LEU A 215 11.58 53.77 -26.97
CA LEU A 215 12.41 54.73 -27.76
C LEU A 215 12.43 56.14 -27.13
N VAL A 216 13.57 56.66 -26.65
CA VAL A 216 14.82 57.02 -27.36
C VAL A 216 16.01 56.96 -26.41
#